data_AF-A0AA35W863-F1
#
_entry.id   AF-A0AA35W863-F1
#
_cell.length_a   1.000
_cell.length_b   1.000
_cell.length_c   1.000
_cell.angle_alpha   90.00
_cell.angle_beta   90.00
_cell.angle_gamma   90.00
#
_symmetry.space_group_name_H-M   'P 1'
#
loop_
_entity.id
_entity.type
_entity.pdbx_description
1 polymer ?
#
loop_
_entity_poly.entity_id
_entity_poly.type
_entity_poly.pdbx_seq_one_letter_code
_entity_poly.pdbx_strand_id
1 'polypeptide(L)'
;MSKLVSANRHMSSLTQCPGNMLYMAPEAVDDTKCYTTKLDIFSVGVIIVQIITREFPDPAKRLRQLFLPQFSEPLLQVVPETERRWNHLRLISDSHPLKHVALHCLGQKEQQRPSALELGERLSVLNHSSQSICIAERKSDVQQLREERILTETKAKETQLYKAPKGQLQTTVDTLQKELEAKAMISPNPHKEKGNRATVGQNEAAESPERELLRLREQLEQRDATISYLQRTASVEKDGEILQQQRKHSRSEVDAPKATIKTSTAEVGGMWWKK
;
A
#
# COMPACT_ATOMS: atom_id res chain seq x y z
N MET A 1 -27.96 51.25 21.30
CA MET A 1 -27.41 51.70 20.00
C MET A 1 -25.90 51.49 20.01
N SER A 2 -25.45 50.34 19.51
CA SER A 2 -24.03 49.98 19.50
C SER A 2 -23.42 50.45 18.18
N LYS A 3 -22.51 51.42 18.24
CA LYS A 3 -21.81 51.96 17.07
C LYS A 3 -20.83 50.89 16.56
N LEU A 4 -21.08 50.39 15.35
CA LEU A 4 -20.10 49.64 14.57
C LEU A 4 -18.92 50.57 14.26
N VAL A 5 -17.75 50.30 14.84
CA VAL A 5 -16.52 51.00 14.48
C VAL A 5 -16.04 50.47 13.13
N SER A 6 -15.88 51.40 12.19
CA SER A 6 -15.44 51.18 10.82
C SER A 6 -14.13 50.40 10.74
N ALA A 7 -14.06 49.48 9.76
CA ALA A 7 -12.88 48.69 9.45
C ALA A 7 -11.75 49.58 8.92
N ASN A 8 -10.89 50.05 9.81
CA ASN A 8 -9.60 50.62 9.41
C ASN A 8 -8.61 49.47 9.18
N ARG A 9 -8.53 48.99 7.94
CA ARG A 9 -7.56 47.99 7.47
C ARG A 9 -6.19 48.66 7.31
N HIS A 10 -5.57 49.11 8.39
CA HIS A 10 -4.21 49.64 8.36
C HIS A 10 -3.30 48.84 9.28
N MET A 11 -2.46 48.04 8.62
CA MET A 11 -1.27 47.34 9.13
C MET A 11 -1.46 46.59 10.44
N SER A 12 -1.81 45.31 10.32
CA SER A 12 -1.51 44.32 11.35
C SER A 12 -0.03 44.47 11.70
N SER A 13 0.25 45.04 12.87
CA SER A 13 1.59 45.13 13.43
C SER A 13 2.15 43.71 13.48
N LEU A 14 3.11 43.43 12.61
CA LEU A 14 3.87 42.18 12.66
C LEU A 14 4.69 42.26 13.94
N THR A 15 4.35 41.40 14.89
CA THR A 15 4.94 41.36 16.23
C THR A 15 6.45 41.30 16.09
N GLN A 16 7.16 42.24 16.73
CA GLN A 16 8.63 42.20 16.88
C GLN A 16 9.00 41.07 17.86
N CYS A 17 8.72 39.83 17.50
CA CYS A 17 9.18 38.67 18.23
C CYS A 17 10.42 38.15 17.49
N PRO A 18 11.60 38.10 18.12
CA PRO A 18 12.79 37.54 17.48
C PRO A 18 12.50 36.07 17.19
N GLY A 19 12.27 35.74 15.92
CA GLY A 19 12.08 34.36 15.48
C GLY A 19 13.31 33.51 15.80
N ASN A 20 13.18 32.18 15.66
CA ASN A 20 14.32 31.30 15.80
C ASN A 20 15.34 31.57 14.67
N MET A 21 16.56 31.98 15.04
CA MET A 21 17.64 32.33 14.10
C MET A 21 17.96 31.24 13.06
N LEU A 22 17.70 29.97 13.37
CA LEU A 22 17.95 28.84 12.48
C LEU A 22 16.95 28.77 11.31
N TYR A 23 15.75 29.32 11.49
CA TYR A 23 14.66 29.34 10.53
C TYR A 23 14.39 30.73 9.96
N MET A 24 15.07 31.74 10.48
CA MET A 24 14.87 33.13 10.11
C MET A 24 15.47 33.43 8.74
N ALA A 25 14.72 34.16 7.91
CA ALA A 25 15.20 34.66 6.63
C ALA A 25 16.34 35.67 6.83
N PRO A 26 17.28 35.80 5.87
CA PRO A 26 18.43 36.68 6.02
C PRO A 26 18.04 38.14 6.28
N GLU A 27 16.96 38.61 5.67
CA GLU A 27 16.47 39.98 5.80
C GLU A 27 15.77 40.29 7.14
N ALA A 28 15.31 39.28 7.88
CA ALA A 28 14.64 39.48 9.17
C ALA A 28 15.62 39.72 10.34
N VAL A 29 16.92 39.56 10.09
CA VAL A 29 17.97 39.89 11.07
C VAL A 29 18.52 41.30 10.86
N ASP A 30 18.24 41.94 9.73
CA ASP A 30 18.64 43.33 9.54
C ASP A 30 17.65 44.26 10.27
N ASP A 31 18.15 45.15 11.12
CA ASP A 31 17.36 46.07 11.97
C ASP A 31 16.46 47.06 11.19
N THR A 32 16.55 47.07 9.86
CA THR A 32 15.96 48.10 8.99
C THR A 32 14.71 47.65 8.24
N LYS A 33 14.17 46.44 8.45
CA LYS A 33 13.23 45.86 7.49
C LYS A 33 11.84 45.52 8.02
N CYS A 34 10.85 45.79 7.17
CA CYS A 34 9.46 45.38 7.33
C CYS A 34 9.35 43.86 7.22
N TYR A 35 8.65 43.27 8.19
CA TYR A 35 8.25 41.88 8.10
C TYR A 35 7.30 41.69 6.91
N THR A 36 7.52 40.65 6.11
CA THR A 36 6.68 40.31 4.97
C THR A 36 6.23 38.86 5.05
N THR A 37 5.17 38.49 4.32
CA THR A 37 4.70 37.10 4.24
C THR A 37 5.72 36.15 3.61
N LYS A 38 6.77 36.69 2.96
CA LYS A 38 7.86 35.91 2.36
C LYS A 38 8.87 35.39 3.39
N LEU A 39 8.83 35.89 4.62
CA LEU A 39 9.60 35.36 5.74
C LEU A 39 9.15 33.93 6.09
N ASP A 40 7.84 33.70 6.11
CA ASP A 40 7.27 32.37 6.38
C ASP A 40 7.60 31.38 5.26
N ILE A 41 7.65 31.85 4.01
CA ILE A 41 8.06 31.01 2.88
C ILE A 41 9.51 30.53 3.02
N PHE A 42 10.38 31.38 3.54
CA PHE A 42 11.76 30.99 3.81
C PHE A 42 11.84 29.93 4.91
N SER A 43 11.12 30.13 6.02
CA SER A 43 11.13 29.18 7.14
C SER A 43 10.55 27.83 6.73
N VAL A 44 9.52 27.81 5.85
CA VAL A 44 9.03 26.57 5.22
C VAL A 44 10.13 25.88 4.40
N GLY A 45 10.94 26.62 3.64
CA GLY A 45 12.09 26.06 2.92
C GLY A 45 13.08 25.33 3.84
N VAL A 46 13.38 25.93 5.00
CA VAL A 46 14.22 25.29 6.03
C VAL A 46 13.57 24.02 6.58
N ILE A 47 12.26 24.06 6.85
CA ILE A 47 11.51 22.90 7.36
C ILE A 47 11.49 21.77 6.32
N ILE A 48 11.32 22.07 5.03
CA ILE A 48 11.38 21.05 3.96
C ILE A 48 12.75 20.36 3.96
N VAL A 49 13.84 21.12 4.06
CA VAL A 49 15.20 20.55 4.15
C VAL A 49 15.32 19.66 5.38
N GLN A 50 14.85 20.10 6.55
CA GLN A 50 14.85 19.33 7.79
C GLN A 50 14.02 18.04 7.69
N ILE A 51 12.85 18.08 7.03
CA ILE A 51 12.00 16.89 6.85
C ILE A 51 12.70 15.85 5.97
N ILE A 52 13.38 16.28 4.90
CA ILE A 52 14.04 15.37 3.96
C ILE A 52 15.30 14.77 4.59
N THR A 53 16.13 15.60 5.21
CA THR A 53 17.41 15.18 5.81
C THR A 53 17.23 14.46 7.14
N ARG A 54 16.13 14.75 7.85
CA ARG A 54 15.89 14.35 9.25
C ARG A 54 16.94 14.89 10.23
N GLU A 55 17.69 15.90 9.82
CA GLU A 55 18.70 16.57 10.64
C GLU A 55 18.19 17.91 11.15
N PHE A 56 18.62 18.28 12.35
CA PHE A 56 18.31 19.60 12.89
C PHE A 56 19.06 20.67 12.08
N PRO A 57 18.44 21.83 11.75
CA PRO A 57 19.11 22.85 10.95
C PRO A 57 20.36 23.39 11.63
N ASP A 58 21.49 23.26 10.96
CA ASP A 58 22.79 23.77 11.41
C ASP A 58 23.44 24.59 10.29
N PRO A 59 23.04 25.86 10.11
CA PRO A 59 23.60 26.72 9.08
C PRO A 59 24.96 27.28 9.51
N ALA A 60 25.91 27.34 8.57
CA ALA A 60 27.19 27.98 8.79
C ALA A 60 27.04 29.47 9.15
N LYS A 61 28.14 30.07 9.63
CA LYS A 61 28.19 31.51 9.96
C LYS A 61 27.76 32.35 8.75
N ARG A 62 26.98 33.40 9.02
CA ARG A 62 26.49 34.32 7.97
C ARG A 62 27.61 35.16 7.37
N LEU A 63 28.62 35.50 8.15
CA LEU A 63 29.74 36.31 7.71
C LEU A 63 30.98 35.43 7.57
N ARG A 64 31.65 35.57 6.43
CA ARG A 64 32.95 34.98 6.14
C ARG A 64 33.99 36.08 6.09
N GLN A 65 35.12 35.86 6.78
CA GLN A 65 36.27 36.76 6.70
C GLN A 65 37.08 36.43 5.44
N LEU A 66 37.36 37.46 4.65
CA LEU A 66 38.22 37.40 3.48
C LEU A 66 39.50 38.18 3.77
N PHE A 67 40.62 37.47 3.74
CA PHE A 67 41.95 38.06 3.89
C PHE A 67 42.48 38.38 2.50
N LEU A 68 42.52 39.65 2.16
CA LEU A 68 43.05 40.14 0.89
C LEU A 68 44.38 40.85 1.15
N PRO A 69 45.42 40.62 0.34
CA PRO A 69 46.75 41.21 0.56
C PRO A 69 46.76 42.75 0.57
N GLN A 70 45.72 43.38 0.00
CA GLN A 70 45.60 44.84 -0.12
C GLN A 70 45.00 45.50 1.13
N PHE A 71 44.46 44.73 2.08
CA PHE A 71 43.79 45.24 3.27
C PHE A 71 44.46 44.67 4.52
N SER A 72 44.73 45.53 5.51
CA SER A 72 45.28 45.12 6.81
C SER A 72 44.26 44.38 7.67
N GLU A 73 42.97 44.64 7.44
CA GLU A 73 41.86 44.02 8.15
C GLU A 73 41.05 43.10 7.24
N PRO A 74 40.51 41.98 7.75
CA PRO A 74 39.70 41.07 6.95
C PRO A 74 38.38 41.73 6.55
N LEU A 75 38.02 41.59 5.27
CA LEU A 75 36.71 42.00 4.78
C LEU A 75 35.65 40.99 5.21
N LEU A 76 34.47 41.47 5.61
CA LEU A 76 33.34 40.62 5.95
C LEU A 76 32.44 40.44 4.72
N GLN A 77 32.33 39.21 4.24
CA GLN A 77 31.43 38.83 3.16
C GLN A 77 30.18 38.15 3.71
N VAL A 78 29.00 38.60 3.27
CA VAL A 78 27.73 37.90 3.54
C VAL A 78 27.68 36.61 2.71
N VAL A 79 27.54 35.49 3.40
CA VAL A 79 27.43 34.16 2.80
C VAL A 79 25.97 33.90 2.39
N PRO A 80 25.70 33.53 1.12
CA PRO A 80 24.35 33.17 0.67
C PRO A 80 23.76 32.01 1.46
N GLU A 81 22.44 32.00 1.65
CA GLU A 81 21.77 30.96 2.46
C GLU A 81 21.94 29.53 1.90
N THR A 82 22.03 29.37 0.59
CA THR A 82 22.31 28.08 -0.05
C THR A 82 23.68 27.53 0.35
N GLU A 83 24.68 28.40 0.47
CA GLU A 83 26.02 28.04 0.92
C GLU A 83 26.05 27.81 2.43
N ARG A 84 25.35 28.64 3.21
CA ARG A 84 25.24 28.44 4.67
C ARG A 84 24.64 27.08 5.02
N ARG A 85 23.72 26.57 4.20
CA ARG A 85 22.99 25.31 4.43
C ARG A 85 23.48 24.17 3.53
N TRP A 86 24.64 24.32 2.90
CA TRP A 86 25.16 23.37 1.92
C TRP A 86 25.32 21.95 2.47
N ASN A 87 25.74 21.83 3.74
CA ASN A 87 25.89 20.53 4.42
C ASN A 87 24.61 19.70 4.43
N HIS A 88 23.45 20.35 4.53
CA HIS A 88 22.13 19.73 4.48
C HIS A 88 21.65 19.53 3.04
N LEU A 89 21.83 20.55 2.19
CA LEU A 89 21.37 20.54 0.80
C LEU A 89 22.07 19.49 -0.06
N ARG A 90 23.34 19.18 0.22
CA ARG A 90 24.10 18.13 -0.48
C ARG A 90 23.63 16.71 -0.16
N LEU A 91 22.98 16.49 0.99
CA LEU A 91 22.43 15.19 1.38
C LEU A 91 21.16 14.85 0.60
N ILE A 92 20.48 15.88 0.06
CA ILE A 92 19.26 15.71 -0.72
C ILE A 92 19.66 15.35 -2.16
N SER A 93 19.20 14.19 -2.65
CA SER A 93 19.37 13.79 -4.06
C SER A 93 18.86 14.87 -5.02
N ASP A 94 19.59 15.14 -6.11
CA ASP A 94 19.15 16.07 -7.17
C ASP A 94 17.82 15.65 -7.81
N SER A 95 17.51 14.34 -7.82
CA SER A 95 16.23 13.83 -8.30
C SER A 95 15.07 13.98 -7.31
N HIS A 96 15.32 14.47 -6.09
CA HIS A 96 14.29 14.55 -5.07
C HIS A 96 13.26 15.64 -5.42
N PRO A 97 11.96 15.33 -5.52
CA PRO A 97 10.94 16.26 -6.02
C PRO A 97 10.84 17.56 -5.20
N LEU A 98 11.06 17.48 -3.89
CA LEU A 98 11.02 18.64 -3.00
C LEU A 98 12.31 19.48 -3.00
N LYS A 99 13.42 19.03 -3.61
CA LYS A 99 14.70 19.77 -3.56
C LYS A 99 14.57 21.13 -4.24
N HIS A 100 13.99 21.16 -5.44
CA HIS A 100 13.77 22.41 -6.17
C HIS A 100 12.80 23.35 -5.47
N VAL A 101 11.77 22.79 -4.80
CA VAL A 101 10.83 23.58 -4.00
C VAL A 101 11.56 24.23 -2.82
N ALA A 102 12.36 23.47 -2.08
CA ALA A 102 13.15 23.96 -0.96
C ALA A 102 14.13 25.07 -1.40
N LEU A 103 14.87 24.86 -2.49
CA LEU A 103 15.82 25.85 -3.01
C LEU A 103 15.14 27.16 -3.42
N HIS A 104 13.96 27.09 -4.03
CA HIS A 104 13.19 28.28 -4.41
C HIS A 104 12.68 29.05 -3.18
N CYS A 105 12.27 28.35 -2.13
CA CYS A 105 11.90 28.95 -0.85
C CYS A 105 13.09 29.61 -0.13
N LEU A 106 14.30 29.05 -0.26
CA LEU A 106 15.53 29.54 0.37
C LEU A 106 16.22 30.68 -0.42
N GLY A 107 15.52 31.33 -1.35
CA GLY A 107 16.06 32.45 -2.13
C GLY A 107 16.58 33.59 -1.26
N GLN A 108 17.75 34.13 -1.61
CA GLN A 108 18.42 35.19 -0.85
C GLN A 108 17.59 36.48 -0.81
N LYS A 109 16.88 36.78 -1.90
CA LYS A 109 15.97 37.92 -2.00
C LYS A 109 14.53 37.47 -1.83
N GLU A 110 13.74 38.21 -1.06
CA GLU A 110 12.33 37.88 -0.82
C GLU A 110 11.50 37.79 -2.11
N GLN A 111 11.83 38.59 -3.14
CA GLN A 111 11.07 38.65 -4.39
C GLN A 111 11.29 37.40 -5.27
N GLN A 112 12.35 36.64 -5.01
CA GLN A 112 12.66 35.40 -5.72
C GLN A 112 11.88 34.22 -5.15
N ARG A 113 11.31 34.35 -3.95
CA ARG A 113 10.58 33.26 -3.29
C ARG A 113 9.17 33.17 -3.86
N PRO A 114 8.57 31.97 -3.92
CA PRO A 114 7.18 31.81 -4.35
C PRO A 114 6.23 32.47 -3.34
N SER A 115 5.00 32.75 -3.75
CA SER A 115 3.91 33.04 -2.81
C SER A 115 3.47 31.76 -2.08
N ALA A 116 2.74 31.90 -0.97
CA ALA A 116 2.15 30.75 -0.28
C ALA A 116 1.21 29.95 -1.19
N LEU A 117 0.46 30.64 -2.06
CA LEU A 117 -0.43 30.03 -3.03
C LEU A 117 0.35 29.20 -4.05
N GLU A 118 1.34 29.80 -4.71
CA GLU A 118 2.20 29.10 -5.69
C GLU A 118 2.94 27.91 -5.06
N LEU A 119 3.37 28.04 -3.81
CA LEU A 119 3.99 26.95 -3.06
C LEU A 119 2.98 25.80 -2.85
N GLY A 120 1.75 26.11 -2.44
CA GLY A 120 0.68 25.13 -2.27
C GLY A 120 0.35 24.39 -3.56
N GLU A 121 0.26 25.11 -4.69
CA GLU A 121 0.03 24.53 -6.01
C GLU A 121 1.16 23.58 -6.43
N ARG A 122 2.42 23.97 -6.21
CA ARG A 122 3.57 23.11 -6.53
C ARG A 122 3.57 21.84 -5.68
N LEU A 123 3.31 21.97 -4.38
CA LEU A 123 3.25 20.82 -3.47
C LEU A 123 2.08 19.90 -3.82
N SER A 124 0.94 20.44 -4.27
CA SER A 124 -0.20 19.64 -4.69
C SER A 124 0.14 18.78 -5.91
N VAL A 125 0.79 19.33 -6.94
CA VAL A 125 1.23 18.57 -8.13
C VAL A 125 2.15 17.42 -7.73
N LEU A 126 3.13 17.67 -6.85
CA LEU A 126 4.04 16.63 -6.36
C LEU A 126 3.31 15.53 -5.57
N ASN A 127 2.31 15.90 -4.77
CA ASN A 127 1.51 14.95 -4.00
C ASN A 127 0.65 14.05 -4.91
N HIS A 128 0.00 14.61 -5.93
CA HIS A 128 -0.81 13.81 -6.87
C HIS A 128 0.06 12.81 -7.65
N SER A 129 1.25 13.22 -8.07
CA SER A 129 2.24 12.32 -8.69
C SER A 129 2.70 11.19 -7.76
N SER A 130 2.71 11.44 -6.44
CA SER A 130 3.12 10.46 -5.43
C SER A 130 1.97 9.53 -5.00
N GLN A 131 0.73 10.03 -4.99
CA GLN A 131 -0.46 9.25 -4.65
C GLN A 131 -0.77 8.16 -5.68
N SER A 132 -0.46 8.38 -6.97
CA SER A 132 -0.61 7.35 -8.00
C SER A 132 0.20 6.08 -7.70
N ILE A 133 1.39 6.23 -7.10
CA ILE A 133 2.29 5.12 -6.77
C ILE A 133 1.82 4.43 -5.48
N CYS A 134 1.55 5.18 -4.42
CA CYS A 134 1.20 4.61 -3.10
C CYS A 134 -0.20 3.95 -3.06
N ILE A 135 -1.15 4.42 -3.87
CA ILE A 135 -2.47 3.79 -4.00
C ILE A 135 -2.38 2.47 -4.78
N ALA A 136 -1.51 2.37 -5.79
CA ALA A 136 -1.32 1.14 -6.56
C ALA A 136 -0.73 0.03 -5.69
N GLU A 137 0.28 0.35 -4.88
CA GLU A 137 0.94 -0.61 -3.96
C GLU A 137 -0.05 -1.10 -2.88
N ARG A 138 -0.76 -0.19 -2.20
CA ARG A 138 -1.76 -0.59 -1.19
C ARG A 138 -2.92 -1.41 -1.75
N LYS A 139 -3.33 -1.17 -3.00
CA LYS A 139 -4.37 -1.99 -3.65
C LYS A 139 -3.87 -3.40 -3.92
N SER A 140 -2.61 -3.58 -4.27
CA SER A 140 -1.99 -4.90 -4.41
C SER A 140 -1.97 -5.67 -3.09
N ASP A 141 -1.58 -5.02 -1.99
CA ASP A 141 -1.50 -5.67 -0.67
C ASP A 141 -2.87 -6.09 -0.14
N VAL A 142 -3.88 -5.22 -0.28
CA VAL A 142 -5.26 -5.53 0.14
C VAL A 142 -5.87 -6.67 -0.71
N GLN A 143 -5.53 -6.74 -2.00
CA GLN A 143 -5.99 -7.80 -2.87
C GLN A 143 -5.34 -9.15 -2.51
N GLN A 144 -4.03 -9.16 -2.26
CA GLN A 144 -3.30 -10.36 -1.82
C GLN A 144 -3.83 -10.88 -0.48
N LEU A 145 -4.03 -10.02 0.52
CA LEU A 145 -4.59 -10.42 1.81
C LEU A 145 -6.01 -10.98 1.68
N ARG A 146 -6.81 -10.47 0.74
CA ARG A 146 -8.15 -10.98 0.46
C ARG A 146 -8.11 -12.36 -0.19
N GLU A 147 -7.19 -12.58 -1.12
CA GLU A 147 -6.97 -13.87 -1.79
C GLU A 147 -6.46 -14.93 -0.81
N GLU A 148 -5.50 -14.59 0.06
CA GLU A 148 -5.01 -15.49 1.11
C GLU A 148 -6.10 -15.87 2.11
N ARG A 149 -6.98 -14.92 2.48
CA ARG A 149 -8.12 -15.21 3.36
C ARG A 149 -9.12 -16.17 2.71
N ILE A 150 -9.42 -15.99 1.43
CA ILE A 150 -10.32 -16.89 0.70
C ILE A 150 -9.72 -18.30 0.65
N LEU A 151 -8.42 -18.42 0.35
CA LEU A 151 -7.73 -19.71 0.28
C LEU A 151 -7.67 -20.44 1.63
N THR A 152 -7.48 -19.70 2.73
CA THR A 152 -7.45 -20.30 4.07
C THR A 152 -8.85 -20.74 4.51
N GLU A 153 -9.89 -19.95 4.21
CA GLU A 153 -11.28 -20.32 4.48
C GLU A 153 -11.73 -21.53 3.65
N THR A 154 -11.32 -21.65 2.38
CA THR A 154 -11.63 -22.82 1.54
C THR A 154 -10.91 -24.07 2.04
N LYS A 155 -9.61 -24.00 2.34
CA LYS A 155 -8.84 -25.12 2.91
C LYS A 155 -9.39 -25.57 4.27
N ALA A 156 -9.82 -24.64 5.12
CA ALA A 156 -10.44 -24.96 6.40
C ALA A 156 -11.79 -25.69 6.23
N LYS A 157 -12.64 -25.22 5.31
CA LYS A 157 -13.92 -25.87 4.97
C LYS A 157 -13.70 -27.26 4.37
N GLU A 158 -12.71 -27.42 3.51
CA GLU A 158 -12.33 -28.70 2.92
C GLU A 158 -11.84 -29.70 3.98
N THR A 159 -10.96 -29.26 4.88
CA THR A 159 -10.48 -30.08 6.01
C THR A 159 -11.61 -30.51 6.96
N GLN A 160 -12.60 -29.63 7.19
CA GLN A 160 -13.78 -29.99 7.98
C GLN A 160 -14.69 -30.99 7.25
N LEU A 161 -14.83 -30.88 5.93
CA LEU A 161 -15.65 -31.79 5.12
C LEU A 161 -15.08 -33.21 5.10
N TYR A 162 -13.75 -33.36 5.01
CA TYR A 162 -13.07 -34.67 5.07
C TYR A 162 -13.05 -35.31 6.47
N LYS A 163 -13.27 -34.54 7.53
CA LYS A 163 -13.34 -35.03 8.92
C LYS A 163 -14.74 -35.46 9.37
N ALA A 164 -15.79 -35.15 8.60
CA ALA A 164 -17.13 -35.63 8.90
C ALA A 164 -17.22 -37.14 8.58
N PRO A 165 -17.66 -38.00 9.51
CA PRO A 165 -17.69 -39.45 9.30
C PRO A 165 -18.78 -39.82 8.29
N LYS A 166 -18.40 -39.88 7.00
CA LYS A 166 -19.25 -40.39 5.89
C LYS A 166 -19.85 -41.77 6.22
N GLY A 167 -19.10 -42.56 6.98
CA GLY A 167 -19.53 -43.88 7.45
C GLY A 167 -20.80 -43.86 8.30
N GLN A 168 -21.00 -42.86 9.17
CA GLN A 168 -22.13 -42.85 10.10
C GLN A 168 -23.46 -42.62 9.39
N LEU A 169 -23.52 -41.67 8.45
CA LEU A 169 -24.76 -41.38 7.71
C LEU A 169 -25.16 -42.56 6.80
N GLN A 170 -24.18 -43.17 6.13
CA GLN A 170 -24.43 -44.34 5.29
C GLN A 170 -24.93 -45.53 6.11
N THR A 171 -24.33 -45.79 7.28
CA THR A 171 -24.81 -46.87 8.17
C THR A 171 -26.22 -46.64 8.68
N THR A 172 -26.62 -45.38 8.94
CA THR A 172 -27.98 -45.06 9.39
C THR A 172 -29.00 -45.31 8.28
N VAL A 173 -28.67 -44.90 7.04
CA VAL A 173 -29.53 -45.17 5.86
C VAL A 173 -29.69 -46.67 5.64
N ASP A 174 -28.60 -47.44 5.69
CA ASP A 174 -28.63 -48.89 5.50
C ASP A 174 -29.41 -49.61 6.61
N THR A 175 -29.37 -49.09 7.84
CA THR A 175 -30.08 -49.65 9.00
C THR A 175 -31.58 -49.39 8.91
N LEU A 176 -32.00 -48.15 8.63
CA LEU A 176 -33.42 -47.79 8.48
C LEU A 176 -34.08 -48.50 7.29
N GLN A 177 -33.34 -48.72 6.22
CA GLN A 177 -33.85 -49.44 5.06
C GLN A 177 -34.13 -50.93 5.39
N LYS A 178 -33.22 -51.57 6.15
CA LYS A 178 -33.45 -52.93 6.66
C LYS A 178 -34.64 -53.00 7.63
N GLU A 179 -34.86 -51.98 8.45
CA GLU A 179 -36.02 -51.94 9.35
C GLU A 179 -37.36 -51.82 8.59
N LEU A 180 -37.41 -51.05 7.50
CA LEU A 180 -38.59 -50.97 6.64
C LEU A 180 -38.86 -52.28 5.90
N GLU A 181 -37.82 -52.93 5.38
CA GLU A 181 -37.92 -54.24 4.73
C GLU A 181 -38.40 -55.31 5.72
N ALA A 182 -37.91 -55.29 6.96
CA ALA A 182 -38.35 -56.18 8.03
C ALA A 182 -39.82 -55.92 8.45
N LYS A 183 -40.25 -54.65 8.50
CA LYS A 183 -41.65 -54.30 8.77
C LYS A 183 -42.59 -54.71 7.63
N ALA A 184 -42.12 -54.68 6.38
CA ALA A 184 -42.89 -55.17 5.22
C ALA A 184 -43.05 -56.70 5.20
N MET A 185 -42.15 -57.44 5.86
CA MET A 185 -42.19 -58.91 5.97
C MET A 185 -43.13 -59.42 7.08
N ILE A 186 -43.49 -58.57 8.06
CA ILE A 186 -44.46 -58.91 9.13
C ILE A 186 -45.84 -58.41 8.70
N SER A 187 -46.50 -59.15 7.81
CA SER A 187 -47.92 -58.98 7.48
C SER A 187 -48.81 -59.59 8.57
N PRO A 188 -49.81 -58.87 9.10
CA PRO A 188 -51.00 -59.51 9.64
C PRO A 188 -52.08 -59.54 8.56
N ASN A 189 -52.39 -60.75 8.15
CA ASN A 189 -53.56 -61.24 7.44
C ASN A 189 -54.87 -60.46 7.78
N PRO A 190 -55.76 -60.16 6.81
CA PRO A 190 -56.95 -59.37 7.06
C PRO A 190 -58.12 -60.24 7.53
N HIS A 191 -58.38 -60.28 8.84
CA HIS A 191 -59.68 -60.74 9.33
C HIS A 191 -60.21 -59.86 10.47
N LYS A 192 -61.36 -59.25 10.15
CA LYS A 192 -62.50 -58.86 11.00
C LYS A 192 -62.21 -58.62 12.48
N GLU A 193 -62.48 -57.41 12.96
CA GLU A 193 -63.29 -57.23 14.17
C GLU A 193 -63.92 -55.83 14.26
N LYS A 194 -65.22 -55.82 14.54
CA LYS A 194 -66.02 -54.64 14.86
C LYS A 194 -65.76 -54.26 16.32
N GLY A 195 -65.76 -52.97 16.65
CA GLY A 195 -66.16 -52.52 17.98
C GLY A 195 -65.38 -51.36 18.60
N ASN A 196 -66.10 -50.25 18.78
CA ASN A 196 -66.11 -49.36 19.95
C ASN A 196 -64.86 -48.59 20.44
N ARG A 197 -65.08 -47.26 20.47
CA ARG A 197 -64.95 -46.32 21.61
C ARG A 197 -63.54 -45.92 22.11
N ALA A 198 -63.22 -44.65 21.79
CA ALA A 198 -62.59 -43.58 22.59
C ALA A 198 -61.40 -43.88 23.52
N THR A 199 -60.31 -43.11 23.32
CA THR A 199 -59.43 -42.45 24.32
C THR A 199 -58.38 -41.65 23.51
N VAL A 200 -58.34 -40.31 23.60
CA VAL A 200 -57.44 -39.51 24.46
C VAL A 200 -56.01 -40.04 24.50
N GLY A 201 -55.05 -39.25 24.00
CA GLY A 201 -53.63 -39.47 24.24
C GLY A 201 -52.75 -38.67 23.27
N GLN A 202 -52.09 -37.64 23.81
CA GLN A 202 -51.00 -36.90 23.18
C GLN A 202 -49.92 -37.85 22.65
N ASN A 203 -49.30 -37.51 21.52
CA ASN A 203 -47.90 -37.77 21.12
C ASN A 203 -47.78 -37.32 19.64
N GLU A 204 -47.22 -36.14 19.41
CA GLU A 204 -45.83 -35.95 18.98
C GLU A 204 -45.59 -36.32 17.51
N ALA A 205 -45.01 -35.35 16.81
CA ALA A 205 -44.68 -35.36 15.40
C ALA A 205 -43.56 -36.36 15.07
N ALA A 206 -43.83 -37.66 15.19
CA ALA A 206 -42.97 -38.69 14.65
C ALA A 206 -43.12 -38.68 13.12
N GLU A 207 -42.16 -38.06 12.42
CA GLU A 207 -42.07 -38.16 10.97
C GLU A 207 -41.98 -39.64 10.57
N SER A 208 -42.80 -40.06 9.59
CA SER A 208 -42.74 -41.43 9.09
C SER A 208 -41.30 -41.78 8.71
N PRO A 209 -40.78 -42.96 9.11
CA PRO A 209 -39.39 -43.39 8.83
C PRO A 209 -39.04 -43.35 7.33
N GLU A 210 -40.03 -43.46 6.44
CA GLU A 210 -39.87 -43.26 4.99
C GLU A 210 -39.48 -41.83 4.62
N ARG A 211 -40.04 -40.82 5.30
CA ARG A 211 -39.72 -39.40 5.06
C ARG A 211 -38.32 -39.06 5.58
N GLU A 212 -37.94 -39.64 6.71
CA GLU A 212 -36.60 -39.48 7.27
C GLU A 212 -35.53 -40.08 6.35
N LEU A 213 -35.77 -41.28 5.82
CA LEU A 213 -34.90 -41.91 4.82
C LEU A 213 -34.76 -41.08 3.54
N LEU A 214 -35.85 -40.50 3.05
CA LEU A 214 -35.83 -39.70 1.84
C LEU A 214 -34.99 -38.42 2.03
N ARG A 215 -35.11 -37.76 3.19
CA ARG A 215 -34.26 -36.62 3.55
C ARG A 215 -32.78 -37.00 3.66
N LEU A 216 -32.47 -38.14 4.29
CA LEU A 216 -31.09 -38.59 4.44
C LEU A 216 -30.45 -38.95 3.09
N ARG A 217 -31.22 -39.55 2.15
CA ARG A 217 -30.75 -39.81 0.79
C ARG A 217 -30.46 -38.53 0.01
N GLU A 218 -31.35 -37.55 0.09
CA GLU A 218 -31.15 -36.24 -0.55
C GLU A 218 -29.90 -35.53 0.00
N GLN A 219 -29.69 -35.60 1.31
CA GLN A 219 -28.46 -35.06 1.94
C GLN A 219 -27.19 -35.77 1.45
N LEU A 220 -27.22 -37.10 1.25
CA LEU A 220 -26.08 -37.84 0.71
C LEU A 220 -25.78 -37.43 -0.74
N GLU A 221 -26.81 -37.31 -1.57
CA GLU A 221 -26.67 -36.92 -2.98
C GLU A 221 -26.09 -35.50 -3.12
N GLN A 222 -26.58 -34.54 -2.32
CA GLN A 222 -26.04 -33.18 -2.29
C GLN A 222 -24.57 -33.15 -1.85
N ARG A 223 -24.18 -34.01 -0.90
CA ARG A 223 -22.79 -34.13 -0.45
C ARG A 223 -21.89 -34.73 -1.53
N ASP A 224 -22.33 -35.80 -2.20
CA ASP A 224 -21.55 -36.42 -3.28
C ASP A 224 -21.40 -35.49 -4.49
N ALA A 225 -22.43 -34.72 -4.83
CA ALA A 225 -22.35 -33.68 -5.86
C ALA A 225 -21.32 -32.59 -5.50
N THR A 226 -21.28 -32.18 -4.23
CA THR A 226 -20.32 -31.20 -3.71
C THR A 226 -18.88 -31.75 -3.77
N ILE A 227 -18.68 -33.01 -3.39
CA ILE A 227 -17.37 -33.68 -3.46
C ILE A 227 -16.90 -33.77 -4.93
N SER A 228 -17.79 -34.16 -5.85
CA SER A 228 -17.48 -34.21 -7.29
C SER A 228 -17.08 -32.85 -7.87
N TYR A 229 -17.73 -31.78 -7.40
CA TYR A 229 -17.38 -30.42 -7.80
C TYR A 229 -16.00 -30.01 -7.28
N LEU A 230 -15.70 -30.26 -6.00
CA LEU A 230 -14.41 -29.94 -5.39
C LEU A 230 -13.23 -30.72 -6.02
N GLN A 231 -13.44 -31.99 -6.36
CA GLN A 231 -12.43 -32.79 -7.06
C GLN A 231 -12.11 -32.24 -8.46
N ARG A 232 -13.11 -31.70 -9.17
CA ARG A 232 -12.90 -31.03 -10.46
C ARG A 232 -12.11 -29.73 -10.30
N THR A 233 -12.43 -28.91 -9.31
CA THR A 233 -11.68 -27.65 -9.08
C THR A 233 -10.25 -27.91 -8.64
N ALA A 234 -10.01 -28.89 -7.78
CA ALA A 234 -8.66 -29.25 -7.33
C ALA A 234 -7.77 -29.81 -8.48
N SER A 235 -8.36 -30.44 -9.49
CA SER A 235 -7.62 -30.91 -10.67
C SER A 235 -7.18 -29.73 -11.55
N VAL A 236 -8.04 -28.72 -11.71
CA VAL A 236 -7.72 -27.50 -12.48
C VAL A 236 -6.61 -26.68 -11.80
N GLU A 237 -6.56 -26.66 -10.46
CA GLU A 237 -5.48 -25.99 -9.72
C GLU A 237 -4.12 -26.67 -9.94
N LYS A 238 -4.06 -28.01 -9.91
CA LYS A 238 -2.82 -28.76 -10.21
C LYS A 238 -2.33 -28.52 -11.63
N ASP A 239 -3.23 -28.48 -12.60
CA ASP A 239 -2.87 -28.19 -13.99
C ASP A 239 -2.35 -26.75 -14.16
N GLY A 240 -2.91 -25.80 -13.40
CA GLY A 240 -2.42 -24.42 -13.33
C GLY A 240 -1.00 -24.30 -12.76
N GLU A 241 -0.68 -25.06 -11.70
CA GLU A 241 0.66 -25.10 -11.11
C GLU A 241 1.71 -25.68 -12.07
N ILE A 242 1.35 -26.73 -12.82
CA ILE A 242 2.23 -27.34 -13.84
C ILE A 242 2.53 -26.32 -14.94
N LEU A 243 1.53 -25.60 -15.45
CA LEU A 243 1.72 -24.56 -16.47
C LEU A 243 2.58 -23.39 -15.96
N GLN A 244 2.44 -23.03 -14.68
CA GLN A 244 3.24 -21.97 -14.08
C GLN A 244 4.71 -22.39 -13.88
N GLN A 245 4.98 -23.67 -13.53
CA GLN A 245 6.33 -24.22 -13.47
C GLN A 245 6.97 -24.29 -14.86
N GLN A 246 6.22 -24.69 -15.89
CA GLN A 246 6.72 -24.71 -17.28
C GLN A 246 7.09 -23.31 -17.79
N ARG A 247 6.32 -22.27 -17.44
CA ARG A 247 6.68 -20.87 -17.76
C ARG A 247 7.96 -20.39 -17.05
N LYS A 248 8.18 -20.81 -15.80
CA LYS A 248 9.42 -20.44 -15.08
C LYS A 248 10.64 -21.09 -15.72
N HIS A 249 10.52 -22.34 -16.19
CA HIS A 249 11.62 -23.06 -16.84
C HIS A 249 11.96 -22.48 -18.22
N SER A 250 10.96 -22.07 -19.00
CA SER A 250 11.18 -21.44 -20.31
C SER A 250 11.71 -20.01 -20.24
N ARG A 251 11.58 -19.32 -19.09
CA ARG A 251 12.15 -17.98 -18.89
C ARG A 251 13.63 -18.01 -18.51
N SER A 252 14.11 -19.07 -17.85
CA SER A 252 15.54 -19.23 -17.51
C SER A 252 16.44 -19.56 -18.70
N GLU A 253 15.88 -20.00 -19.83
CA GLU A 253 16.65 -20.36 -21.03
C GLU A 253 16.97 -19.16 -21.94
N VAL A 254 16.29 -18.02 -21.76
CA VAL A 254 16.44 -16.82 -22.60
C VAL A 254 17.50 -15.85 -22.06
N ASP A 255 17.91 -15.98 -20.79
CA ASP A 255 18.86 -15.08 -20.10
C ASP A 255 20.31 -15.62 -20.06
N ALA A 256 20.67 -16.56 -20.93
CA ALA A 256 22.08 -16.95 -21.09
C ALA A 256 22.88 -15.80 -21.75
N PRO A 257 23.90 -15.22 -21.08
CA PRO A 257 24.65 -14.10 -21.63
C PRO A 257 25.46 -14.52 -22.86
N LYS A 258 25.15 -13.91 -24.02
CA LYS A 258 25.95 -14.05 -25.25
C LYS A 258 27.38 -13.59 -24.98
N ALA A 259 28.33 -14.53 -25.09
CA ALA A 259 29.75 -14.27 -24.96
C ALA A 259 30.21 -13.19 -25.95
N THR A 260 30.74 -12.10 -25.43
CA THR A 260 31.30 -10.99 -26.20
C THR A 260 32.57 -11.43 -26.92
N ILE A 261 32.51 -11.51 -28.25
CA ILE A 261 33.65 -11.75 -29.14
C ILE A 261 34.55 -10.52 -29.11
N LYS A 262 35.78 -10.66 -28.59
CA LYS A 262 36.84 -9.65 -28.69
C LYS A 262 37.42 -9.67 -30.10
N THR A 263 37.20 -8.63 -30.89
CA THR A 263 37.92 -8.40 -32.15
C THR A 263 39.29 -7.82 -31.86
N SER A 264 40.35 -8.51 -32.29
CA SER A 264 41.73 -8.04 -32.20
C SER A 264 42.06 -7.21 -33.45
N THR A 265 42.37 -5.93 -33.29
CA THR A 265 42.96 -5.10 -34.34
C THR A 265 44.45 -5.41 -34.47
N ALA A 266 44.83 -6.03 -35.58
CA ALA A 266 46.21 -6.17 -36.02
C ALA A 266 46.61 -4.90 -36.78
N GLU A 267 47.57 -4.14 -36.26
CA GLU A 267 48.25 -3.07 -36.99
C GLU A 267 49.30 -3.70 -37.92
N VAL A 268 49.04 -3.60 -39.22
CA VAL A 268 49.97 -3.93 -40.30
C VAL A 268 50.74 -2.68 -40.68
N GLY A 269 52.07 -2.80 -40.70
CA GLY A 269 52.99 -1.73 -41.09
C GLY A 269 52.82 -1.28 -42.54
N GLY A 270 53.19 -0.02 -42.79
CA GLY A 270 53.13 0.62 -44.10
C GLY A 270 54.20 1.69 -44.25
N MET A 271 55.33 1.26 -44.79
CA MET A 271 56.52 1.99 -45.22
C MET A 271 56.24 2.99 -46.38
N TRP A 272 56.93 4.15 -46.33
CA TRP A 272 57.45 4.98 -47.45
C TRP A 272 56.44 5.93 -48.14
N TRP A 273 56.77 7.18 -48.49
CA TRP A 273 57.89 7.62 -49.36
C TRP A 273 58.44 9.04 -49.05
N LYS A 274 59.72 9.20 -49.39
CA LYS A 274 60.44 10.46 -49.62
C LYS A 274 59.96 11.16 -50.91
N LYS A 275 59.81 12.49 -50.88
CA LYS A 275 60.57 13.43 -51.72
C LYS A 275 60.39 14.85 -51.21
#